data_AF-A0A1Y3EDR0-F1
#
_entry.id   AF-A0A1Y3EDR0-F1
#
_cell.length_a   1.000
_cell.length_b   1.000
_cell.length_c   1.000
_cell.angle_alpha   90.00
_cell.angle_beta   90.00
_cell.angle_gamma   90.00
#
_symmetry.space_group_name_H-M   'P 1'
#
loop_
_entity.id
_entity.type
_entity.pdbx_description
1 polymer ?
#
loop_
_entity_poly.entity_id
_entity_poly.type
_entity_poly.pdbx_seq_one_letter_code
_entity_poly.pdbx_strand_id
1 'polypeptide(L)' 'MSEHFRYILQTEGFFGLYRGLTPNFLKVLPSVCISYVVYETVRKRLGATMT' A
#
# COMPACT_ATOMS: atom_id res chain seq x y z
N MET A 1 9.70 -17.15 -29.28
CA MET A 1 10.18 -17.20 -27.88
C MET A 1 9.83 -15.94 -27.06
N SER A 2 9.32 -14.87 -27.67
CA SER A 2 8.86 -13.64 -26.97
C SER A 2 7.37 -13.63 -26.59
N GLU A 3 6.55 -14.45 -27.24
CA GLU A 3 5.08 -14.37 -27.16
C GLU A 3 4.50 -14.77 -25.80
N HIS A 4 5.16 -15.70 -25.09
CA HIS A 4 4.66 -16.21 -23.80
C HIS A 4 4.85 -15.21 -22.65
N PHE A 5 5.88 -14.35 -22.73
CA PHE A 5 6.19 -13.35 -21.70
C PHE A 5 5.04 -12.33 -21.57
N ARG A 6 4.44 -11.97 -22.71
CA ARG A 6 3.35 -11.00 -22.79
C ARG A 6 2.02 -11.58 -22.29
N TYR A 7 1.80 -12.89 -22.48
CA TYR A 7 0.63 -13.60 -21.95
C TYR A 7 0.65 -13.71 -20.42
N ILE A 8 1.83 -13.96 -19.82
CA ILE A 8 2.00 -13.99 -18.37
C ILE A 8 1.77 -12.58 -17.79
N LEU A 9 2.32 -11.54 -18.43
CA LEU A 9 2.11 -10.15 -18.04
C LEU A 9 0.64 -9.70 -18.11
N GLN A 10 -0.18 -10.24 -19.01
CA GLN A 10 -1.61 -9.90 -19.16
C GLN A 10 -2.56 -10.79 -18.35
N THR A 11 -2.25 -12.08 -18.17
CA THR A 11 -3.09 -13.03 -17.41
C THR A 11 -3.04 -12.74 -15.91
N GLU A 12 -1.87 -12.32 -15.43
CA GLU A 12 -1.66 -11.88 -14.05
C GLU A 12 -1.81 -10.35 -13.92
N GLY A 13 -1.52 -9.59 -14.98
CA GLY A 13 -1.64 -8.12 -15.00
C GLY A 13 -0.66 -7.42 -14.04
N PHE A 14 -0.76 -6.09 -13.96
CA PHE A 14 -0.11 -5.30 -12.91
C PHE A 14 -0.49 -5.82 -11.51
N PHE A 15 -1.69 -6.38 -11.35
CA PHE A 15 -2.19 -6.93 -10.08
C PHE A 15 -1.53 -8.25 -9.65
N GLY A 16 -1.01 -9.05 -10.58
CA GLY A 16 -0.36 -10.34 -10.29
C GLY A 16 1.11 -10.20 -9.88
N LEU A 17 1.84 -9.22 -10.42
CA LEU A 17 3.11 -8.77 -9.81
C LEU A 17 2.88 -8.24 -8.38
N TYR A 18 1.73 -7.59 -8.18
CA TYR A 18 1.29 -7.14 -6.86
C TYR A 18 0.79 -8.31 -6.00
N ARG A 19 0.44 -9.50 -6.49
CA ARG A 19 -0.07 -10.58 -5.62
C ARG A 19 0.98 -11.14 -4.65
N GLY A 20 2.28 -10.97 -4.93
CA GLY A 20 3.38 -11.29 -4.01
C GLY A 20 3.84 -10.11 -3.14
N LEU A 21 3.85 -8.89 -3.70
CA LEU A 21 4.29 -7.69 -2.99
C LEU A 21 3.17 -7.03 -2.16
N THR A 22 1.93 -7.09 -2.63
CA THR A 22 0.72 -6.60 -1.97
C THR A 22 0.48 -7.27 -0.64
N PRO A 23 0.52 -8.59 -0.44
CA PRO A 23 0.35 -9.15 0.90
C PRO A 23 1.46 -8.70 1.87
N ASN A 24 2.66 -8.40 1.36
CA ASN A 24 3.74 -7.82 2.16
C ASN A 24 3.45 -6.36 2.52
N PHE A 25 3.03 -5.55 1.54
CA PHE A 25 2.59 -4.17 1.73
C PHE A 25 1.33 -4.09 2.61
N LEU A 26 0.36 -4.99 2.47
CA LEU A 26 -0.88 -5.09 3.25
C LEU A 26 -0.60 -5.49 4.69
N LYS A 27 0.54 -6.14 4.96
CA LYS A 27 1.03 -6.42 6.31
C LYS A 27 1.75 -5.21 6.93
N VAL A 28 2.49 -4.45 6.14
CA VAL A 28 3.16 -3.20 6.58
C VAL A 28 2.17 -2.04 6.73
N LEU A 29 1.15 -2.00 5.87
CA LEU A 29 0.09 -0.99 5.83
C LEU A 29 -0.56 -0.76 7.18
N PRO A 30 -1.07 -1.76 7.94
CA PRO A 30 -1.70 -1.53 9.22
C PRO A 30 -0.75 -0.85 10.21
N SER A 31 0.55 -1.20 10.24
CA SER A 31 1.52 -0.54 11.11
C SER A 31 1.70 0.94 10.75
N VAL A 32 1.77 1.26 9.46
CA VAL A 32 1.91 2.63 8.96
C VAL A 32 0.62 3.42 9.19
N CYS A 33 -0.54 2.81 8.90
CA CYS A 33 -1.86 3.40 9.11
C CYS A 33 -2.10 3.73 10.58
N ILE A 34 -1.77 2.84 11.52
CA ILE A 34 -1.93 3.11 12.96
C ILE A 34 -1.06 4.29 13.38
N SER A 35 0.22 4.31 12.99
CA SER A 35 1.12 5.43 13.28
C SER A 35 0.58 6.75 12.73
N TYR A 36 0.08 6.73 11.49
CA TYR A 36 -0.48 7.90 10.83
C TYR A 36 -1.76 8.39 11.52
N VAL A 37 -2.70 7.49 11.82
CA VAL A 37 -3.96 7.82 12.51
C VAL A 37 -3.69 8.35 13.92
N VAL A 38 -2.75 7.76 14.66
CA VAL A 38 -2.34 8.27 15.97
C VAL A 38 -1.72 9.65 15.83
N TYR A 39 -0.80 9.85 14.90
CA TYR A 39 -0.21 11.17 14.63
C TYR A 39 -1.27 12.21 14.28
N GLU A 40 -2.21 11.88 13.40
CA GLU A 40 -3.29 12.77 13.00
C GLU A 40 -4.24 13.08 14.16
N THR A 41 -4.59 12.06 14.95
CA THR A 41 -5.45 12.19 16.13
C THR A 41 -4.78 13.04 17.19
N VAL A 42 -3.50 12.79 17.48
CA VAL A 42 -2.70 13.53 18.45
C VAL A 42 -2.54 14.98 17.98
N ARG A 43 -2.25 15.23 16.70
CA ARG A 43 -2.18 16.59 16.15
C ARG A 43 -3.51 17.34 16.23
N LYS A 44 -4.62 16.67 15.90
CA LYS A 44 -5.97 17.22 16.04
C LYS A 44 -6.31 17.52 17.50
N ARG A 45 -5.95 16.63 18.43
CA ARG A 45 -6.21 16.76 19.88
C ARG A 45 -5.32 17.79 20.57
N LEU A 46 -4.05 17.88 20.18
CA LEU A 46 -3.11 18.89 20.69
C LEU A 46 -3.37 20.29 20.12
N GLY A 47 -4.38 20.47 19.27
CA GLY A 47 -4.74 21.79 18.76
C GLY A 47 -3.72 22.35 17.77
N ALA A 48 -2.94 21.51 17.08
CA ALA A 48 -2.09 21.93 15.97
C ALA A 48 -2.89 22.25 14.68
N THR A 49 -4.14 22.68 14.86
CA THR A 49 -4.80 23.64 13.97
C THR A 49 -4.15 24.99 14.24
N MET A 50 -2.88 25.14 13.86
CA MET A 50 -2.40 26.48 13.52
C MET A 50 -2.95 26.73 12.12
N THR A 51 -3.82 27.74 12.07
CA THR A 51 -4.32 28.46 10.90
C THR A 51 -3.33 28.47 9.74
#